data_AF-A0A7I7XUJ0-F1
#
_entry.id   AF-A0A7I7XUJ0-F1
#
_cell.length_a   1.000
_cell.length_b   1.000
_cell.length_c   1.000
_cell.angle_alpha   90.00
_cell.angle_beta   90.00
_cell.angle_gamma   90.00
#
_symmetry.space_group_name_H-M   'P 1'
#
loop_
_entity.id
_entity.type
_entity.pdbx_description
1 polymer ?
#
loop_
_entity_poly.entity_id
_entity_poly.type
_entity_poly.pdbx_seq_one_letter_code
_entity_poly.pdbx_strand_id
1 'polypeptide(L)'
;MMTASRQGVSGGCDHARWAAPKADVCANYHRRNQARLKTMVYTHPKVVSYYKNSAGDVPTLYGFRIVDYWKWTSRVNPDDYEVASPA
;
A
#
# COMPACT_ATOMS: atom_id res chain seq x y z
N MET A 1 -19.30 3.49 -28.48
CA MET A 1 -18.49 2.43 -27.83
C MET A 1 -17.04 2.69 -28.15
N MET A 2 -16.28 3.28 -27.23
CA MET A 2 -14.83 3.44 -27.35
C MET A 2 -14.17 2.39 -26.47
N THR A 3 -13.61 1.38 -27.10
CA THR A 3 -12.71 0.42 -26.47
C THR A 3 -11.43 1.15 -26.10
N ALA A 4 -11.26 1.45 -24.81
CA ALA A 4 -9.96 1.86 -24.29
C ALA A 4 -9.00 0.67 -24.46
N SER A 5 -8.18 0.73 -25.49
CA SER A 5 -7.11 -0.22 -25.73
C SER A 5 -6.23 -0.27 -24.49
N ARG A 6 -6.18 -1.43 -23.82
CA ARG A 6 -5.15 -1.71 -22.80
C ARG A 6 -3.83 -1.82 -23.54
N GLN A 7 -3.15 -0.70 -23.73
CA GLN A 7 -1.71 -0.73 -23.95
C GLN A 7 -1.09 -1.42 -22.73
N GLY A 8 -0.57 -2.62 -22.97
CA GLY A 8 0.16 -3.41 -22.00
C GLY A 8 1.26 -2.56 -21.39
N VAL A 9 1.32 -2.55 -20.06
CA VAL A 9 2.45 -2.00 -19.35
C VAL A 9 3.59 -2.96 -19.62
N SER A 10 4.46 -2.64 -20.58
CA SER A 10 5.76 -3.31 -20.72
C SER A 10 6.64 -2.87 -19.55
N GLY A 11 6.33 -3.37 -18.36
CA GLY A 11 7.10 -3.23 -17.13
C GLY A 11 7.64 -4.62 -16.78
N GLY A 12 8.86 -4.69 -16.25
CA GLY A 12 9.66 -5.92 -16.06
C GLY A 12 9.05 -7.05 -15.19
N CYS A 13 7.76 -7.01 -14.92
CA CYS A 13 6.99 -8.09 -14.31
C CYS A 13 6.31 -9.02 -15.34
N ASP A 14 6.28 -8.65 -16.63
CA ASP A 14 5.71 -9.52 -17.66
C ASP A 14 6.45 -10.87 -17.67
N HIS A 15 5.71 -11.96 -17.44
CA HIS A 15 6.21 -13.34 -17.30
C HIS A 15 6.95 -13.67 -15.98
N ALA A 16 6.94 -12.80 -14.96
CA ALA A 16 7.49 -13.13 -13.65
C ALA A 16 6.64 -14.21 -12.95
N ARG A 17 7.28 -15.27 -12.42
CA ARG A 17 6.59 -16.34 -11.66
C ARG A 17 6.07 -15.88 -10.30
N TRP A 18 6.71 -14.89 -9.70
CA TRP A 18 6.30 -14.27 -8.45
C TRP A 18 6.80 -12.82 -8.40
N ALA A 19 6.08 -12.00 -7.64
CA ALA A 19 6.49 -10.67 -7.25
C ALA A 19 6.20 -10.47 -5.75
N ALA A 20 7.13 -9.85 -5.03
CA ALA A 20 6.97 -9.47 -3.63
C ALA A 20 7.31 -7.99 -3.46
N PRO A 21 6.55 -7.22 -2.66
CA PRO A 21 6.89 -5.82 -2.44
C PRO A 21 8.22 -5.75 -1.67
N LYS A 22 9.09 -4.81 -2.07
CA LYS A 22 10.37 -4.61 -1.39
C LYS A 22 10.14 -4.22 0.08
N ALA A 23 11.04 -4.68 0.94
CA ALA A 23 10.91 -4.48 2.39
C ALA A 23 10.92 -2.99 2.79
N ASP A 24 11.76 -2.19 2.13
CA ASP A 24 11.88 -0.75 2.35
C ASP A 24 10.62 0.03 1.89
N VAL A 25 9.99 -0.40 0.80
CA VAL A 25 8.69 0.12 0.35
C VAL A 25 7.61 -0.13 1.40
N CYS A 26 7.55 -1.36 1.94
CA CYS A 26 6.60 -1.71 3.00
C CYS A 26 6.86 -0.89 4.28
N ALA A 27 8.11 -0.76 4.70
CA ALA A 27 8.49 0.04 5.86
C ALA A 27 8.16 1.53 5.69
N ASN A 28 8.39 2.09 4.51
CA ASN A 28 8.05 3.47 4.18
C ASN A 28 6.52 3.69 4.21
N TYR A 29 5.75 2.79 3.60
CA TYR A 29 4.29 2.82 3.67
C TYR A 29 3.81 2.80 5.14
N HIS A 30 4.29 1.85 5.94
CA HIS A 30 3.91 1.73 7.34
C HIS A 30 4.23 3.00 8.13
N ARG A 31 5.44 3.54 8.00
CA ARG A 31 5.86 4.79 8.65
C ARG A 31 4.95 5.96 8.30
N ARG A 32 4.65 6.18 7.02
CA ARG A 32 3.77 7.27 6.57
C ARG A 32 2.35 7.10 7.09
N ASN A 33 1.83 5.88 7.08
CA ASN A 33 0.49 5.58 7.57
C ASN A 33 0.36 5.79 9.08
N GLN A 34 1.33 5.30 9.87
CA GLN A 34 1.32 5.51 11.33
C GLN A 34 1.48 6.99 11.69
N ALA A 35 2.35 7.73 10.99
CA ALA A 35 2.48 9.17 11.19
C ALA A 35 1.16 9.91 10.96
N ARG A 36 0.38 9.51 9.95
CA ARG A 36 -0.95 10.07 9.68
C ARG A 36 -1.97 9.67 10.74
N LEU A 37 -2.00 8.40 11.14
CA LEU A 37 -2.95 7.89 12.12
C LEU A 37 -2.78 8.56 13.49
N LYS A 38 -1.54 8.88 13.88
CA LYS A 38 -1.23 9.60 15.14
C LYS A 38 -1.92 10.96 15.27
N THR A 39 -2.34 11.56 14.15
CA THR A 39 -3.07 12.84 14.15
C THR A 39 -4.59 12.66 14.10
N MET A 40 -5.11 11.44 14.25
CA MET A 40 -6.53 11.12 14.12
C MET A 40 -7.14 10.60 15.42
N VAL A 41 -8.47 10.64 15.51
CA VAL A 41 -9.21 10.18 16.69
C VAL A 41 -8.95 8.71 17.02
N TYR A 42 -8.62 7.88 16.02
CA TYR A 42 -8.38 6.45 16.20
C TYR A 42 -7.25 6.15 17.20
N THR A 43 -6.20 6.99 17.24
CA THR A 43 -5.09 6.84 18.18
C THR A 43 -5.28 7.60 19.49
N HIS A 44 -6.42 8.29 19.69
CA HIS A 44 -6.66 9.05 20.91
C HIS A 44 -6.61 8.17 22.18
N PRO A 45 -5.98 8.59 23.29
CA PRO A 45 -5.78 7.74 24.48
C PRO A 45 -7.06 7.17 25.09
N LYS A 46 -8.19 7.87 24.98
CA LYS A 46 -9.50 7.41 25.49
C LYS A 46 -10.27 6.48 24.53
N VAL A 47 -9.80 6.29 23.31
CA VAL A 47 -10.45 5.39 22.34
C VAL A 47 -9.94 3.97 22.57
N VAL A 48 -10.84 3.05 22.89
CA VAL A 48 -10.56 1.61 23.00
C VAL A 48 -11.15 0.92 21.78
N SER A 49 -10.33 0.16 21.06
CA SER A 49 -10.74 -0.52 19.83
C SER A 49 -9.94 -1.79 19.62
N TYR A 50 -10.55 -2.81 19.02
CA TYR A 50 -9.87 -4.04 18.59
C TYR A 50 -8.61 -3.78 17.74
N TYR A 51 -8.60 -2.68 16.98
CA TYR A 51 -7.49 -2.33 16.08
C TYR A 51 -6.29 -1.68 16.77
N LYS A 52 -6.39 -1.26 18.03
CA LYS A 52 -5.34 -0.56 18.75
C LYS A 52 -4.49 -1.54 19.54
N ASN A 53 -3.18 -1.54 19.27
CA ASN A 53 -2.24 -2.39 20.00
C ASN A 53 -1.84 -1.75 21.35
N SER A 54 -1.06 -2.48 22.15
CA SER A 54 -0.58 -2.01 23.46
C SER A 54 0.35 -0.79 23.38
N ALA A 55 0.96 -0.51 22.22
CA ALA A 55 1.76 0.69 21.97
C ALA A 55 0.91 1.92 21.58
N GLY A 56 -0.41 1.76 21.44
CA GLY A 56 -1.34 2.82 21.04
C GLY A 56 -1.44 3.05 19.53
N ASP A 57 -0.69 2.28 18.73
CA ASP A 57 -0.74 2.32 17.28
C ASP A 57 -1.92 1.50 16.74
N VAL A 58 -2.35 1.81 15.52
CA VAL A 58 -3.45 1.13 14.82
C VAL A 58 -2.91 0.55 13.50
N PRO A 59 -2.15 -0.57 13.54
CA PRO A 59 -1.31 -1.01 12.43
C PRO A 59 -2.08 -1.45 11.18
N THR A 60 -3.33 -1.90 11.34
CA THR A 60 -4.16 -2.47 10.26
C THR A 60 -5.05 -1.44 9.57
N LEU A 61 -5.22 -0.25 10.15
CA LEU A 61 -6.10 0.78 9.59
C LEU A 61 -5.39 1.57 8.50
N TYR A 62 -6.07 1.83 7.39
CA TYR A 62 -5.61 2.77 6.36
C TYR A 62 -6.01 4.20 6.73
N GLY A 63 -5.03 5.08 6.98
CA GLY A 63 -5.24 6.43 7.50
C GLY A 63 -5.43 7.53 6.44
N PHE A 64 -5.53 7.21 5.15
CA PHE A 64 -5.70 8.20 4.07
C PHE A 64 -7.09 8.12 3.45
N ARG A 65 -7.39 9.05 2.53
CA ARG A 65 -8.69 9.11 1.86
C ARG A 65 -8.83 7.97 0.85
N ILE A 66 -10.04 7.44 0.69
CA ILE A 66 -10.35 6.39 -0.30
C ILE A 66 -9.97 6.83 -1.72
N VAL A 67 -10.14 8.11 -2.07
CA VAL A 67 -9.73 8.61 -3.40
C VAL A 67 -8.21 8.53 -3.63
N ASP A 68 -7.40 8.65 -2.59
CA ASP A 68 -5.94 8.53 -2.68
C ASP A 68 -5.54 7.05 -2.81
N TYR A 69 -6.26 6.15 -2.10
CA TYR A 69 -6.10 4.70 -2.25
C TYR A 69 -6.29 4.26 -3.71
N TRP A 70 -7.39 4.70 -4.35
CA TRP A 70 -7.65 4.37 -5.75
C TRP A 70 -6.56 4.90 -6.67
N LYS A 71 -6.10 6.14 -6.46
CA LYS A 71 -4.98 6.70 -7.24
C LYS A 71 -3.72 5.85 -7.11
N TRP A 72 -3.37 5.45 -5.88
CA TRP A 72 -2.16 4.66 -5.60
C TRP A 72 -2.23 3.23 -6.14
N THR A 73 -3.41 2.60 -6.14
CA THR A 73 -3.56 1.17 -6.45
C THR A 73 -4.09 0.90 -7.86
N SER A 74 -4.57 1.92 -8.58
CA SER A 74 -5.08 1.77 -9.96
C SER A 74 -3.99 1.39 -10.98
N ARG A 75 -2.71 1.61 -10.66
CA ARG A 75 -1.56 1.24 -11.48
C ARG A 75 -0.45 0.73 -10.58
N VAL A 76 0.11 -0.43 -10.93
CA VAL A 76 1.29 -0.97 -10.25
C VAL A 76 2.52 -0.18 -10.67
N ASN A 77 3.37 0.16 -9.70
CA ASN A 77 4.74 0.60 -9.95
C ASN A 77 5.67 -0.62 -9.88
N PRO A 78 6.22 -1.11 -11.00
CA PRO A 78 7.10 -2.28 -11.00
C PRO A 78 8.34 -2.12 -10.12
N ASP A 79 8.83 -0.89 -9.97
CA ASP A 79 10.03 -0.60 -9.18
C ASP A 79 9.85 -0.85 -7.68
N ASP A 80 8.61 -0.99 -7.21
CA ASP A 80 8.29 -1.29 -5.81
C ASP A 80 8.41 -2.78 -5.46
N TYR A 81 8.68 -3.64 -6.44
CA TYR A 81 8.65 -5.09 -6.28
C TYR A 81 10.00 -5.74 -6.59
N GLU A 82 10.29 -6.81 -5.85
CA GLU A 82 11.23 -7.85 -6.27
C GLU A 82 10.46 -8.83 -7.16
N VAL A 83 11.03 -9.17 -8.31
CA VAL A 83 10.44 -10.12 -9.26
C VAL A 83 11.40 -11.26 -9.51
N ALA A 84 10.86 -12.46 -9.64
CA ALA A 84 11.66 -13.58 -10.11
C ALA A 84 12.12 -13.34 -11.56
N SER A 85 13.39 -13.61 -11.84
CA SER A 85 13.88 -13.68 -13.21
C SER A 85 13.03 -14.68 -14.03
N PRO A 86 12.73 -14.37 -15.30
CA PRO A 86 12.12 -15.32 -16.22
C PRO A 86 12.96 -16.61 -16.29
N ALA A 87 12.30 -17.74 -16.51
CA ALA A 87 12.97 -19.02 -16.75
C ALA A 87 13.66 -19.04 -18.12
#